data_AF-A0A7S1ZWN7-F1
#
_entry.id   AF-A0A7S1ZWN7-F1
#
_cell.length_a   1.000
_cell.length_b   1.000
_cell.length_c   1.000
_cell.angle_alpha   90.00
_cell.angle_beta   90.00
_cell.angle_gamma   90.00
#
_symmetry.space_group_name_H-M   'P 1'
#
loop_
_entity.id
_entity.type
_entity.pdbx_description
1 polymer ?
#
loop_
_entity_poly.entity_id
_entity_poly.type
_entity_poly.pdbx_seq_one_letter_code
_entity_poly.pdbx_strand_id
1 'polypeptide(L)'
;LPFADLPIFSIHANHDNPTSDGGTEMLAALDLLAVTNLVNYFGRQDEVDRVEVSPVLMRKGDTRVALYGMGSMRDERLNRMWRGKKVRFLKPAEEEDDEGGGGGGGEG
;
A
#
# COMPACT_ATOMS: atom_id res chain seq x y z
N LEU A 1 4.88 -23.11 0.50
CA LEU A 1 4.98 -22.60 1.88
C LEU A 1 3.56 -22.25 2.31
N PRO A 2 3.01 -22.86 3.37
CA PRO A 2 1.62 -22.67 3.73
C PRO A 2 1.43 -21.24 4.26
N PHE A 3 0.25 -20.71 4.00
CA PHE A 3 -0.19 -19.36 4.32
C PHE A 3 0.16 -18.97 5.76
N ALA A 4 0.70 -17.77 5.96
CA ALA A 4 0.83 -17.22 7.31
C ALA A 4 -0.59 -17.03 7.88
N ASP A 5 -0.90 -17.70 8.99
CA ASP A 5 -2.22 -17.59 9.66
C ASP A 5 -2.52 -16.15 10.13
N LEU A 6 -1.48 -15.33 10.25
CA LEU A 6 -1.57 -13.91 10.57
C LEU A 6 -0.70 -13.08 9.61
N PRO A 7 -1.28 -12.45 8.58
CA PRO A 7 -0.52 -11.57 7.69
C PRO A 7 -0.11 -10.30 8.44
N ILE A 8 1.18 -9.97 8.40
CA ILE A 8 1.73 -8.74 8.98
C ILE A 8 1.89 -7.72 7.86
N PHE A 9 1.37 -6.51 8.03
CA PHE A 9 1.56 -5.38 7.13
C PHE A 9 2.39 -4.32 7.85
N SER A 10 3.45 -3.82 7.22
CA SER A 10 4.33 -2.84 7.84
C SER A 10 4.77 -1.75 6.88
N ILE A 11 4.99 -0.56 7.44
CA ILE A 11 5.68 0.56 6.82
C ILE A 11 7.05 0.70 7.50
N HIS A 12 8.04 1.22 6.79
CA HIS A 12 9.32 1.52 7.41
C HIS A 12 9.21 2.80 8.26
N ALA A 13 9.89 2.83 9.40
CA ALA A 13 10.14 4.05 10.17
C ALA A 13 11.40 4.77 9.68
N ASN A 14 11.90 5.72 10.48
CA ASN A 14 13.06 6.57 10.14
C ASN A 14 14.42 5.88 10.37
N HIS A 15 14.45 4.75 11.08
CA HIS A 15 15.68 4.05 11.47
C HIS A 15 15.92 2.77 10.64
N ASP A 16 14.89 2.31 9.96
CA ASP A 16 14.82 1.18 9.03
C ASP A 16 14.48 1.67 7.61
N ASN A 17 14.77 2.96 7.34
CA ASN A 17 14.54 3.55 6.03
C ASN A 17 15.42 2.88 4.96
N PRO A 18 14.96 2.86 3.69
CA PRO A 18 15.76 2.31 2.61
C PRO A 18 17.14 2.99 2.51
N THR A 19 18.19 2.17 2.44
CA THR A 19 19.58 2.62 2.25
C THR A 19 20.16 1.92 1.03
N SER A 20 21.13 2.58 0.38
CA SER A 20 21.89 1.98 -0.71
C SER A 20 23.23 1.52 -0.17
N ASP A 21 23.61 0.27 -0.47
CA ASP A 21 24.94 -0.29 -0.18
C ASP A 21 25.89 -0.16 -1.39
N GLY A 22 25.76 0.94 -2.15
CA GLY A 22 26.53 1.17 -3.38
C GLY A 22 25.96 0.52 -4.64
N GLY A 23 24.79 -0.12 -4.55
CA GLY A 23 23.99 -0.61 -5.68
C GLY A 23 22.91 0.38 -6.15
N THR A 24 22.26 0.05 -7.27
CA THR A 24 21.18 0.85 -7.88
C THR A 24 19.88 0.86 -7.04
N GLU A 25 19.70 -0.16 -6.19
CA GLU A 25 18.50 -0.32 -5.37
C GLU A 25 18.72 0.22 -3.96
N MET A 26 17.70 0.89 -3.42
CA MET A 26 17.64 1.24 -2.00
C MET A 26 16.78 0.19 -1.31
N LEU A 27 17.31 -0.51 -0.30
CA LEU A 27 16.60 -1.57 0.41
C LEU A 27 16.47 -1.22 1.90
N ALA A 28 15.30 -1.50 2.46
CA ALA A 28 15.00 -1.45 3.88
C ALA A 28 15.13 -2.85 4.50
N ALA A 29 15.26 -2.92 5.82
CA ALA A 29 15.22 -4.20 6.54
C ALA A 29 13.91 -4.98 6.26
N LEU A 30 12.82 -4.26 6.04
CA LEU A 30 11.51 -4.84 5.68
C LEU A 30 11.52 -5.55 4.32
N ASP A 31 12.40 -5.19 3.37
CA ASP A 31 12.51 -5.89 2.09
C ASP A 31 13.00 -7.34 2.27
N LEU A 32 13.90 -7.58 3.23
CA LEU A 32 14.37 -8.93 3.56
C LEU A 32 13.27 -9.79 4.21
N LEU A 33 12.44 -9.18 5.05
CA LEU A 33 11.29 -9.87 5.65
C LEU A 33 10.17 -10.11 4.62
N ALA A 34 10.05 -9.23 3.63
CA ALA A 34 9.09 -9.39 2.55
C ALA A 34 9.48 -10.51 1.60
N VAL A 35 10.75 -10.60 1.17
CA VAL A 35 11.20 -11.68 0.26
C VAL A 35 11.12 -13.07 0.91
N THR A 36 11.09 -13.13 2.24
CA THR A 36 10.92 -14.37 3.02
C THR A 36 9.46 -14.68 3.35
N ASN A 37 8.49 -13.90 2.82
CA ASN A 37 7.05 -14.03 3.06
C ASN A 37 6.62 -13.88 4.54
N LEU A 38 7.41 -13.15 5.34
CA LEU A 38 7.08 -12.89 6.76
C LEU A 38 6.29 -11.59 6.93
N VAL A 39 6.51 -10.59 6.08
CA VAL A 39 5.89 -9.26 6.17
C VAL A 39 5.46 -8.78 4.79
N ASN A 40 4.29 -8.14 4.72
CA ASN A 40 3.86 -7.36 3.58
C ASN A 40 4.33 -5.92 3.77
N TYR A 41 5.44 -5.57 3.14
CA TYR A 41 5.99 -4.22 3.18
C TYR A 41 5.28 -3.31 2.16
N PHE A 42 4.73 -2.18 2.61
CA PHE A 42 3.98 -1.25 1.76
C PHE A 42 4.24 0.21 2.14
N GLY A 43 3.66 1.15 1.37
CA GLY A 43 3.67 2.59 1.70
C GLY A 43 4.98 3.34 1.40
N ARG A 44 5.93 2.72 0.71
CA ARG A 44 7.21 3.32 0.32
C ARG A 44 7.01 4.49 -0.67
N GLN A 45 7.85 5.52 -0.57
CA GLN A 45 7.79 6.74 -1.39
C GLN A 45 9.08 6.91 -2.20
N ASP A 46 9.08 6.40 -3.43
CA ASP A 46 10.25 6.42 -4.31
C ASP A 46 10.42 7.74 -5.08
N GLU A 47 9.33 8.47 -5.29
CA GLU A 47 9.36 9.72 -6.04
C GLU A 47 9.80 10.90 -5.18
N VAL A 48 10.79 11.66 -5.65
CA VAL A 48 11.38 12.76 -4.86
C VAL A 48 10.44 13.95 -4.76
N ASP A 49 9.69 14.23 -5.82
CA ASP A 49 8.93 15.46 -6.03
C ASP A 49 7.42 15.30 -5.95
N ARG A 50 6.89 14.08 -5.75
CA ARG A 50 5.48 13.82 -5.44
C ARG A 50 5.35 12.78 -4.34
N VAL A 51 4.22 12.80 -3.63
CA VAL A 51 3.83 11.77 -2.66
C VAL A 51 2.49 11.22 -3.11
N GLU A 52 2.46 9.95 -3.48
CA GLU A 52 1.25 9.25 -3.88
C GLU A 52 1.04 8.06 -2.95
N VAL A 53 -0.12 8.04 -2.29
CA VAL A 53 -0.46 7.02 -1.30
C VAL A 53 -1.59 6.16 -1.86
N SER A 54 -1.22 4.97 -2.29
CA SER A 54 -2.16 3.95 -2.78
C SER A 54 -2.61 3.05 -1.62
N PRO A 55 -3.91 2.72 -1.50
CA PRO A 55 -4.39 1.84 -0.46
C PRO A 55 -4.10 0.37 -0.77
N VAL A 56 -3.83 -0.42 0.27
CA VAL A 56 -4.00 -1.87 0.23
C VAL A 56 -5.47 -2.17 0.50
N LEU A 57 -6.12 -2.86 -0.43
CA LEU A 57 -7.55 -3.20 -0.33
C LEU A 57 -7.71 -4.57 0.32
N MET A 58 -8.50 -4.62 1.38
CA MET A 58 -8.81 -5.84 2.10
C MET A 58 -10.32 -5.99 2.25
N ARG A 59 -10.79 -7.23 2.21
CA ARG A 59 -12.20 -7.58 2.41
C ARG A 59 -12.31 -8.77 3.35
N LYS A 60 -13.18 -8.65 4.36
CA LYS A 60 -13.56 -9.75 5.26
C LYS A 60 -15.08 -9.81 5.35
N GLY A 61 -15.68 -10.79 4.67
CA GLY A 61 -17.13 -10.83 4.47
C GLY A 61 -17.56 -9.58 3.70
N ASP A 62 -18.48 -8.80 4.29
CA ASP A 62 -18.99 -7.56 3.71
C ASP A 62 -18.19 -6.32 4.13
N THR A 63 -17.32 -6.45 5.12
CA THR A 63 -16.46 -5.35 5.56
C THR A 63 -15.31 -5.16 4.57
N ARG A 64 -15.24 -3.96 3.98
CA ARG A 64 -14.16 -3.53 3.09
C ARG A 64 -13.28 -2.51 3.83
N VAL A 65 -11.96 -2.66 3.73
CA VAL A 65 -10.96 -1.77 4.35
C VAL A 65 -9.97 -1.31 3.28
N ALA A 66 -9.80 0.00 3.16
CA ALA A 66 -8.71 0.61 2.42
C ALA A 66 -7.61 1.04 3.41
N LEU A 67 -6.54 0.25 3.50
CA LEU A 67 -5.41 0.52 4.37
C LEU A 67 -4.39 1.41 3.66
N TYR A 68 -4.29 2.66 4.09
CA TYR A 68 -3.26 3.59 3.62
C TYR A 68 -2.06 3.56 4.55
N GLY A 69 -0.86 3.57 3.98
CA GLY A 69 0.39 3.61 4.72
C GLY A 69 1.40 4.49 4.01
N MET A 70 2.21 5.19 4.78
CA MET A 70 3.29 6.03 4.28
C MET A 70 4.52 5.76 5.13
N GLY A 71 5.56 5.21 4.51
CA GLY A 71 6.85 5.04 5.15
C GLY A 71 7.43 6.38 5.60
N SER A 72 8.28 6.34 6.63
CA SER A 72 8.82 7.57 7.22
C SER A 72 9.47 8.47 6.18
N MET A 73 9.04 9.72 6.19
CA MET A 73 9.60 10.79 5.39
C MET A 73 10.04 11.91 6.33
N ARG A 74 11.19 12.54 6.04
CA ARG A 74 11.64 13.71 6.80
C ARG A 74 10.55 14.78 6.82
N ASP A 75 10.25 15.29 8.00
CA ASP A 75 9.17 16.24 8.25
C ASP A 75 9.23 17.47 7.34
N GLU A 76 10.41 18.04 7.09
CA GLU A 76 10.55 19.21 6.23
C GLU A 76 10.21 18.90 4.77
N ARG A 77 10.53 17.69 4.29
CA ARG A 77 10.17 17.23 2.94
C ARG A 77 8.67 17.05 2.86
N LEU A 78 8.07 16.35 3.82
CA LEU A 78 6.63 16.11 3.84
C LEU A 78 5.86 17.43 3.89
N ASN A 79 6.27 18.36 4.75
CA ASN A 79 5.68 19.70 4.85
C ASN A 79 5.73 20.46 3.51
N ARG A 80 6.88 20.43 2.83
CA ARG A 80 7.05 21.05 1.51
C ARG A 80 6.11 20.43 0.46
N MET A 81 5.99 19.11 0.43
CA MET A 81 5.09 18.41 -0.50
C MET A 81 3.63 18.77 -0.22
N TRP A 82 3.24 18.80 1.06
CA TRP A 82 1.88 19.15 1.47
C TRP A 82 1.50 20.58 1.07
N ARG A 83 2.37 21.55 1.39
CA ARG A 83 2.17 22.96 0.99
C ARG A 83 2.15 23.14 -0.52
N GLY A 84 2.96 22.36 -1.23
CA GLY A 84 3.02 22.34 -2.69
C GLY A 84 1.85 21.61 -3.36
N LYS A 85 0.87 21.10 -2.62
CA LYS A 85 -0.24 20.26 -3.12
C LYS A 85 0.25 19.05 -3.93
N LYS A 86 1.39 18.49 -3.53
CA LYS A 86 2.04 17.34 -4.18
C LYS A 86 1.79 16.01 -3.46
N VAL A 87 0.86 16.01 -2.50
CA VAL A 87 0.45 14.82 -1.75
C VAL A 87 -0.93 14.41 -2.24
N ARG A 88 -1.05 13.17 -2.72
CA ARG A 88 -2.31 12.62 -3.25
C ARG A 88 -2.59 11.26 -2.64
N PHE A 89 -3.82 11.09 -2.15
CA PHE A 89 -4.34 9.80 -1.74
C PHE A 89 -5.21 9.25 -2.86
N LEU A 90 -4.88 8.07 -3.37
CA LEU A 90 -5.67 7.45 -4.44
C LEU A 90 -6.91 6.81 -3.84
N LYS A 91 -8.10 7.19 -4.34
CA LYS A 91 -9.34 6.54 -3.96
C LYS A 91 -9.43 5.19 -4.69
N PRO A 92 -9.86 4.10 -4.02
CA PRO A 92 -10.20 2.85 -4.71
C PRO A 92 -11.28 3.11 -5.77
N ALA A 93 -11.24 2.39 -6.87
CA ALA A 93 -12.37 2.35 -7.80
C ALA A 93 -13.61 1.81 -7.06
N GLU A 94 -14.78 2.32 -7.41
CA GLU A 94 -16.03 1.72 -6.93
C GLU A 94 -16.17 0.37 -7.65
N GLU A 95 -16.21 -0.72 -6.88
CA GLU A 95 -16.54 -2.03 -7.42
C GLU A 95 -18.02 -1.99 -7.81
N GLU A 96 -18.33 -2.23 -9.08
CA GLU A 96 -19.70 -2.55 -9.48
C GLU A 96 -20.11 -3.78 -8.68
N ASP A 97 -21.23 -3.69 -7.96
CA ASP A 97 -21.73 -4.83 -7.21
C ASP A 97 -22.05 -5.94 -8.21
N ASP A 98 -21.29 -7.04 -8.18
CA ASP A 98 -21.65 -8.31 -8.80
C ASP A 98 -22.92 -8.83 -8.09
N GLU A 99 -24.06 -8.22 -8.40
CA GLU A 99 -25.38 -8.80 -8.13
C GLU A 99 -25.44 -10.11 -8.93
N GLY A 100 -25.41 -11.23 -8.21
CA GLY A 100 -25.41 -12.56 -8.77
C GLY A 100 -26.46 -12.71 -9.87
N GLY A 101 -25.99 -13.11 -11.05
CA GLY A 101 -26.82 -13.54 -12.17
C GLY A 101 -27.66 -14.76 -11.79
N GLY A 102 -28.77 -14.51 -11.12
CA GLY A 102 -29.83 -15.46 -10.83
C GLY A 102 -31.09 -15.10 -11.61
N GLY A 103 -31.31 -15.80 -12.72
CA GLY A 103 -32.63 -16.17 -13.25
C GLY A 103 -33.63 -15.07 -13.61
N GLY A 104 -33.88 -14.93 -14.91
CA GLY A 104 -35.06 -14.24 -15.42
C GLY A 104 -35.24 -14.51 -16.90
N GLY A 105 -35.74 -15.70 -17.24
CA GLY A 105 -36.27 -15.95 -18.57
C GLY A 105 -37.45 -15.02 -18.85
N GLY A 106 -37.52 -14.53 -20.08
CA GLY A 106 -38.61 -13.72 -20.60
C GLY A 106 -38.51 -13.69 -22.11
N GLU A 107 -39.12 -14.67 -22.75
CA GLU A 107 -39.52 -14.60 -24.15
C GLU A 107 -40.46 -13.39 -24.35
N GLY A 108 -40.31 -12.70 -25.48
CA GLY A 108 -41.15 -11.57 -25.89
C GLY A 108 -40.53 -10.82 -27.06
#